data_AF-A0A2C9LKU2-F1
#
_entry.id   AF-A0A2C9LKU2-F1
#
_cell.length_a   1.000
_cell.length_b   1.000
_cell.length_c   1.000
_cell.angle_alpha   90.00
_cell.angle_beta   90.00
_cell.angle_gamma   90.00
#
_symmetry.space_group_name_H-M   'P 1'
#
loop_
_entity.id
_entity.type
_entity.pdbx_description
1 polymer ?
#
loop_
_entity_poly.entity_id
_entity_poly.type
_entity_poly.pdbx_seq_one_letter_code
_entity_poly.pdbx_strand_id
1 'polypeptide(L)'
;MNETVGYRYTLQVNVSGDVYRQPFGIRTIRVTENQFLINEKPFYCLGVAKHEDSDFRGKGLDYTLIAKDFNMLRWMGVNCIRTSHYPYAEEILELADRQGVAVIDESPGVGIKNE
;
A
#
# COMPACT_ATOMS: atom_id res chain seq x y z
N MET A 1 -13.95 3.12 -2.06
CA MET A 1 -13.30 1.88 -1.58
C MET A 1 -14.19 0.70 -1.92
N ASN A 2 -13.58 -0.40 -2.35
CA ASN A 2 -14.28 -1.64 -2.65
C ASN A 2 -15.06 -2.11 -1.40
N GLU A 3 -16.28 -2.63 -1.56
CA GLU A 3 -17.09 -3.09 -0.42
C GLU A 3 -16.46 -4.30 0.31
N THR A 4 -15.53 -4.97 -0.38
CA THR A 4 -14.68 -6.02 0.18
C THR A 4 -13.38 -5.41 0.70
N VAL A 5 -13.33 -5.21 2.02
CA VAL A 5 -12.08 -4.89 2.75
C VAL A 5 -11.06 -6.03 2.62
N GLY A 6 -9.77 -5.70 2.68
CA GLY A 6 -8.70 -6.70 2.73
C GLY A 6 -8.85 -7.58 3.97
N TYR A 7 -8.82 -8.90 3.78
CA TYR A 7 -8.81 -9.85 4.90
C TYR A 7 -7.38 -10.23 5.25
N ARG A 8 -7.06 -10.24 6.55
CA ARG A 8 -5.71 -10.52 7.05
C ARG A 8 -5.74 -11.67 8.04
N TYR A 9 -4.95 -12.69 7.76
CA TYR A 9 -4.58 -13.72 8.72
C TYR A 9 -3.40 -13.23 9.57
N THR A 10 -3.10 -13.94 10.65
CA THR A 10 -1.87 -13.75 11.42
C THR A 10 -1.10 -15.06 11.46
N LEU A 11 0.10 -15.06 10.88
CA LEU A 11 1.05 -16.17 11.01
C LEU A 11 1.80 -16.00 12.33
N GLN A 12 1.65 -16.97 13.24
CA GLN A 12 2.48 -17.04 14.45
C GLN A 12 3.54 -18.12 14.26
N VAL A 13 4.81 -17.74 14.46
CA VAL A 13 5.95 -18.66 14.43
C VAL A 13 6.60 -18.68 15.81
N ASN A 14 6.84 -19.88 16.34
CA ASN A 14 7.51 -20.07 17.63
C ASN A 14 8.82 -20.84 17.41
N VAL A 15 9.96 -20.29 17.85
CA VAL A 15 11.28 -20.93 17.73
C VAL A 15 12.08 -20.69 19.01
N SER A 16 12.52 -21.76 19.67
CA SER A 16 13.41 -21.69 20.85
C SER A 16 12.96 -20.71 21.95
N GLY A 17 11.65 -20.55 22.15
CA GLY A 17 11.06 -19.63 23.14
C GLY A 17 10.75 -18.22 22.62
N ASP A 18 11.18 -17.87 21.40
CA ASP A 18 10.77 -16.64 20.72
C ASP A 18 9.43 -16.84 19.97
N VAL A 19 8.63 -15.78 19.90
CA VAL A 19 7.30 -15.78 19.28
C VAL A 19 7.12 -14.54 18.41
N TYR A 20 7.03 -14.74 17.10
CA TYR A 20 6.74 -13.68 16.14
C TYR A 20 5.34 -13.83 15.54
N ARG A 21 4.65 -12.70 15.34
CA ARG A 21 3.31 -12.64 14.72
C ARG A 21 3.35 -11.70 13.53
N GLN A 22 3.14 -12.25 12.33
CA GLN A 22 3.12 -11.48 11.10
C GLN A 22 1.73 -11.54 10.47
N PRO A 23 1.02 -10.42 10.36
CA PRO A 23 -0.20 -10.37 9.56
C PRO A 23 0.10 -10.57 8.06
N PHE A 24 -0.80 -11.23 7.33
CA PHE A 24 -0.68 -11.36 5.88
C PHE A 24 -2.04 -11.54 5.20
N GLY A 25 -2.13 -11.15 3.93
CA GLY A 25 -3.30 -11.37 3.08
C GLY A 25 -3.03 -12.45 2.02
N ILE A 26 -4.06 -13.21 1.68
CA ILE A 26 -4.00 -14.19 0.58
C ILE A 26 -4.67 -13.57 -0.65
N ARG A 27 -3.92 -13.40 -1.74
CA ARG A 27 -4.43 -12.92 -3.03
C ARG A 27 -3.65 -13.49 -4.20
N THR A 28 -4.29 -13.62 -5.36
CA THR A 28 -3.62 -13.89 -6.64
C THR A 28 -3.52 -12.61 -7.46
N ILE A 29 -2.42 -12.48 -8.21
CA ILE A 29 -2.20 -11.40 -9.17
C ILE A 29 -1.88 -12.05 -10.51
N ARG A 30 -2.57 -11.65 -11.57
CA ARG A 30 -2.34 -12.14 -12.93
C ARG A 30 -2.46 -11.00 -13.93
N VAL A 31 -1.50 -10.90 -14.83
CA VAL A 31 -1.54 -9.95 -15.95
C VAL A 31 -1.86 -10.73 -17.22
N THR A 32 -2.84 -10.26 -17.98
CA THR A 32 -3.13 -10.75 -19.33
C THR A 32 -2.60 -9.74 -20.35
N GLU A 33 -2.84 -9.99 -21.64
CA GLU A 33 -2.50 -9.03 -22.70
C GLU A 33 -3.13 -7.64 -22.47
N ASN A 34 -4.32 -7.57 -21.88
CA ASN A 34 -5.11 -6.34 -21.79
C ASN A 34 -5.72 -6.05 -20.41
N GLN A 35 -5.46 -6.88 -19.39
CA GLN A 35 -6.05 -6.72 -18.06
C GLN A 35 -5.04 -7.02 -16.94
N PHE A 36 -5.22 -6.30 -15.84
CA PHE A 36 -4.62 -6.63 -14.54
C PHE A 36 -5.69 -7.28 -13.67
N LEU A 37 -5.45 -8.48 -13.18
CA LEU A 37 -6.42 -9.26 -12.42
C LEU A 37 -5.94 -9.44 -10.98
N ILE A 38 -6.85 -9.21 -10.03
CA ILE A 38 -6.67 -9.58 -8.62
C ILE A 38 -7.75 -10.59 -8.26
N ASN A 39 -7.36 -11.77 -7.76
CA ASN A 39 -8.29 -12.86 -7.46
C ASN A 39 -9.18 -13.21 -8.67
N GLU A 40 -8.56 -13.31 -9.85
CA GLU A 40 -9.21 -13.57 -11.15
C GLU A 40 -10.24 -12.54 -11.61
N LYS A 41 -10.37 -11.41 -10.92
CA LYS A 41 -11.29 -10.32 -11.30
C LYS A 41 -10.50 -9.14 -11.88
N PRO A 42 -10.99 -8.50 -12.97
CA PRO A 42 -10.39 -7.29 -13.50
C PRO A 42 -10.29 -6.20 -12.44
N PHE A 43 -9.10 -5.63 -12.31
CA PHE A 43 -8.79 -4.53 -11.42
C PHE A 43 -8.35 -3.32 -12.25
N TYR A 44 -9.03 -2.20 -12.05
CA TYR A 44 -8.67 -0.92 -12.64
C TYR A 44 -8.17 0.00 -11.52
N CYS A 45 -6.92 0.48 -11.65
CA CYS A 45 -6.30 1.37 -10.66
C CYS A 45 -6.92 2.78 -10.81
N LEU A 46 -7.87 3.11 -9.95
CA LEU A 46 -8.37 4.46 -9.69
C LEU A 46 -7.45 5.07 -8.63
N GLY A 47 -6.27 5.49 -9.07
CA GLY A 47 -5.16 5.79 -8.16
C GLY A 47 -4.66 7.22 -8.16
N VAL A 48 -3.87 7.53 -7.12
CA VAL A 48 -3.11 8.78 -6.99
C VAL A 48 -1.64 8.47 -6.72
N ALA A 49 -0.74 9.32 -7.23
CA ALA A 49 0.63 9.38 -6.76
C ALA A 49 0.68 10.27 -5.52
N LYS A 50 1.48 9.89 -4.53
CA LYS A 50 1.69 10.68 -3.30
C LYS A 50 3.15 11.08 -3.16
N HIS A 51 3.41 11.90 -2.15
CA HIS A 51 4.71 12.08 -1.50
C HIS A 51 4.49 12.02 0.01
N GLU A 52 5.49 11.56 0.76
CA GLU A 52 5.59 11.83 2.20
C GLU A 52 6.11 13.24 2.37
N ASP A 53 5.20 14.21 2.39
CA ASP A 53 5.53 15.61 2.59
C ASP A 53 4.44 16.28 3.42
N SER A 54 4.86 17.17 4.32
CA SER A 54 3.95 17.88 5.19
C SER A 54 4.57 19.15 5.74
N ASP A 55 3.71 20.09 6.12
CA ASP A 55 4.13 21.33 6.74
C ASP A 55 5.02 21.08 7.96
N PHE A 56 6.05 21.92 8.10
CA PHE A 56 7.04 21.95 9.20
C PHE A 56 7.97 20.73 9.33
N ARG A 57 7.47 19.50 9.19
CA ARG A 57 8.24 18.26 9.41
C ARG A 57 8.75 17.60 8.11
N GLY A 58 8.38 18.12 6.94
CA GLY A 58 8.77 17.57 5.65
C GLY A 58 8.38 16.10 5.53
N LYS A 59 9.38 15.22 5.35
CA LYS A 59 9.23 13.76 5.20
C LYS A 59 9.06 13.00 6.52
N GLY A 60 9.02 13.68 7.67
CA GLY A 60 8.84 13.03 8.96
C GLY A 60 7.48 12.36 9.08
N LEU A 61 7.46 11.11 9.56
CA LEU A 61 6.25 10.32 9.79
C LEU A 61 5.25 11.07 10.70
N ASP A 62 3.99 11.12 10.30
CA ASP A 62 2.88 11.66 11.08
C ASP A 62 1.63 10.79 10.96
N TYR A 63 1.32 10.04 12.02
CA TYR A 63 0.15 9.17 12.08
C TYR A 63 -1.18 9.90 11.86
N THR A 64 -1.28 11.16 12.30
CA THR A 64 -2.50 11.96 12.15
C THR A 64 -2.71 12.32 10.68
N LEU A 65 -1.64 12.73 10.00
CA LEU A 65 -1.69 13.04 8.58
C LEU A 65 -1.98 11.79 7.75
N ILE A 66 -1.36 10.66 8.07
CA ILE A 66 -1.63 9.38 7.40
C ILE A 66 -3.10 8.98 7.55
N ALA A 67 -3.66 9.07 8.75
CA ALA A 67 -5.07 8.77 8.98
C ALA A 67 -5.99 9.71 8.19
N LYS A 68 -5.67 11.01 8.14
CA LYS A 68 -6.39 11.99 7.32
C LYS A 68 -6.34 11.64 5.83
N ASP A 69 -5.15 11.35 5.32
CA ASP A 69 -4.94 11.02 3.92
C ASP A 69 -5.75 9.80 3.50
N PHE A 70 -5.72 8.70 4.27
CA PHE A 70 -6.51 7.51 3.96
C PHE A 70 -8.02 7.75 4.00
N ASN A 71 -8.51 8.60 4.90
CA ASN A 71 -9.91 9.03 4.89
C ASN A 71 -10.25 9.82 3.62
N MET A 72 -9.35 10.69 3.15
CA MET A 72 -9.52 11.40 1.89
C MET A 72 -9.49 10.46 0.69
N LEU A 73 -8.55 9.51 0.63
CA LEU A 73 -8.49 8.49 -0.41
C LEU A 73 -9.80 7.70 -0.49
N ARG A 74 -10.34 7.31 0.67
CA ARG A 74 -11.65 6.64 0.76
C ARG A 74 -12.77 7.50 0.18
N TRP A 75 -12.82 8.77 0.60
CA TRP A 75 -13.84 9.73 0.16
C TRP A 75 -13.79 9.98 -1.35
N MET A 76 -12.60 10.08 -1.94
CA MET A 76 -12.40 10.23 -3.38
C MET A 76 -12.70 8.95 -4.19
N GLY A 77 -12.94 7.81 -3.52
CA GLY A 77 -13.14 6.54 -4.21
C GLY A 77 -11.85 5.87 -4.71
N VAL A 78 -10.68 6.34 -4.26
CA VAL A 78 -9.38 5.77 -4.63
C VAL A 78 -9.27 4.31 -4.17
N ASN A 79 -8.68 3.46 -5.01
CA ASN A 79 -8.43 2.05 -4.70
C ASN A 79 -6.94 1.64 -4.83
N CYS A 80 -6.06 2.58 -5.16
CA CYS A 80 -4.70 2.32 -5.58
C CYS A 80 -3.81 3.55 -5.28
N ILE A 81 -2.59 3.37 -4.77
CA ILE A 81 -1.61 4.45 -4.56
C ILE A 81 -0.24 4.06 -5.13
N ARG A 82 0.59 5.05 -5.49
CA ARG A 82 2.01 4.85 -5.85
C ARG A 82 2.94 5.57 -4.88
N THR A 83 3.93 4.87 -4.33
CA THR A 83 4.94 5.41 -3.38
C THR A 83 5.99 6.26 -4.09
N SER A 84 5.58 7.39 -4.67
CA SER A 84 6.48 8.25 -5.45
C SER A 84 7.39 9.04 -4.50
N HIS A 85 8.70 9.12 -4.66
CA HIS A 85 9.57 8.40 -5.59
C HIS A 85 10.57 7.56 -4.80
N TYR A 86 10.09 6.90 -3.76
CA TYR A 86 10.92 6.20 -2.77
C TYR A 86 10.02 5.34 -1.89
N PRO A 87 10.57 4.29 -1.25
CA PRO A 87 9.84 3.51 -0.26
C PRO A 87 9.34 4.40 0.86
N TYR A 88 8.06 4.25 1.20
CA TYR A 88 7.43 4.99 2.30
C TYR A 88 7.62 4.28 3.63
N ALA A 89 7.26 4.95 4.72
CA ALA A 89 7.19 4.33 6.04
C ALA A 89 6.28 3.08 6.04
N GLU A 90 6.71 2.05 6.78
CA GLU A 90 6.00 0.75 6.86
C GLU A 90 4.56 0.91 7.34
N GLU A 91 4.28 1.91 8.19
CA GLU A 91 2.95 2.17 8.72
C GLU A 91 1.94 2.63 7.66
N ILE A 92 2.40 3.24 6.58
CA ILE A 92 1.54 3.58 5.43
C ILE A 92 1.16 2.30 4.67
N LEU A 93 2.11 1.38 4.48
CA LEU A 93 1.87 0.09 3.82
C LEU A 93 0.95 -0.80 4.67
N GLU A 94 1.18 -0.84 5.98
CA GLU A 94 0.33 -1.52 6.96
C GLU A 94 -1.11 -0.98 6.91
N LEU A 95 -1.29 0.34 6.81
CA LEU A 95 -2.62 0.93 6.70
C LEU A 95 -3.28 0.63 5.34
N ALA A 96 -2.50 0.58 4.25
CA ALA A 96 -2.99 0.16 2.94
C ALA A 96 -3.50 -1.29 2.97
N ASP A 97 -2.76 -2.20 3.62
CA ASP A 97 -3.17 -3.58 3.86
C ASP A 97 -4.47 -3.65 4.67
N ARG A 98 -4.59 -2.87 5.75
CA ARG A 98 -5.79 -2.83 6.60
C ARG A 98 -7.01 -2.28 5.88
N GLN A 99 -6.82 -1.31 4.98
CA GLN A 99 -7.93 -0.65 4.27
C GLN A 99 -8.23 -1.25 2.90
N GLY A 100 -7.43 -2.22 2.43
CA GLY A 100 -7.62 -2.84 1.11
C GLY A 100 -7.30 -1.90 -0.05
N VAL A 101 -6.26 -1.07 0.10
CA VAL A 101 -5.77 -0.17 -0.96
C VAL A 101 -4.59 -0.84 -1.65
N ALA A 102 -4.65 -0.97 -2.98
CA ALA A 102 -3.53 -1.49 -3.76
C ALA A 102 -2.35 -0.50 -3.75
N VAL A 103 -1.11 -1.00 -3.76
CA VAL A 103 0.09 -0.18 -3.76
C VAL A 103 0.99 -0.56 -4.92
N ILE A 104 1.41 0.43 -5.70
CA ILE A 104 2.55 0.34 -6.61
C ILE A 104 3.77 0.84 -5.83
N ASP A 105 4.66 -0.09 -5.46
CA ASP A 105 5.82 0.22 -4.63
C ASP A 105 7.04 0.58 -5.51
N GLU A 106 7.69 1.71 -5.22
CA GLU A 106 8.72 2.31 -6.07
C GLU A 106 10.03 2.51 -5.27
N SER A 107 11.13 1.96 -5.80
CA SER A 107 12.49 2.27 -5.33
C SER A 107 12.92 3.69 -5.76
N PRO A 108 13.93 4.33 -5.13
CA PRO A 108 14.31 5.72 -5.43
C PRO A 108 15.09 5.93 -6.74
N GLY A 109 14.86 5.09 -7.75
CA GLY A 109 15.51 5.16 -9.06
C GLY A 109 15.00 6.29 -9.96
N VAL A 110 14.58 7.41 -9.37
CA VAL A 110 14.14 8.60 -10.11
C VAL A 110 15.35 9.39 -10.61
N GLY A 111 15.32 9.79 -11.89
CA GLY A 111 16.40 10.58 -12.48
C GLY A 111 17.68 9.81 -12.83
N ILE A 112 17.66 8.47 -12.78
CA ILE A 112 18.76 7.63 -13.26
C ILE A 112 18.91 7.86 -14.78
N LYS A 113 20.15 8.14 -15.21
CA LYS A 113 20.51 8.20 -16.63
C LYS A 113 21.18 6.89 -17.02
N ASN A 114 20.79 6.37 -18.18
CA ASN A 114 21.56 5.33 -18.82
C ASN A 114 22.72 6.02 -19.53
N GLU A 115 23.92 5.93 -18.95
CA GLU A 115 25.15 6.14 -19.70
C GLU A 115 25.39 4.94 -20.64
#